data_AF-A0AAV8VVG8-F1
#
_entry.id   AF-A0AAV8VVG8-F1
#
_cell.length_a   1.000
_cell.length_b   1.000
_cell.length_c   1.000
_cell.angle_alpha   90.00
_cell.angle_beta   90.00
_cell.angle_gamma   90.00
#
_symmetry.space_group_name_H-M   'P 1'
#
loop_
_entity.id
_entity.type
_entity.pdbx_description
1 polymer ?
#
loop_
_entity_poly.entity_id
_entity_poly.type
_entity_poly.pdbx_seq_one_letter_code
_entity_poly.pdbx_strand_id
1 'polypeptide(L)' 'MYFWSRFFFPIGILGACTGDSGGPLVIGKVQVGVMSFISSHGCESGYPTGYSRVSYYRDWINRNAGL' A
#
# COMPACT_ATOMS: atom_id res chain seq x y z
N MET A 1 -16.68 24.13 -13.06
CA MET A 1 -17.61 22.99 -12.99
C MET A 1 -17.34 22.08 -14.18
N TYR A 2 -16.44 21.11 -14.03
CA TYR A 2 -16.40 19.89 -14.87
C TYR A 2 -16.14 18.72 -13.93
N PHE A 3 -17.14 18.52 -13.10
CA PHE A 3 -17.39 17.33 -12.31
C PHE A 3 -17.60 16.20 -13.35
N TRP A 4 -16.70 15.21 -13.38
CA TRP A 4 -16.87 13.92 -14.08
C TRP A 4 -16.73 13.88 -15.60
N SER A 5 -15.50 13.97 -16.12
CA SER A 5 -15.20 13.36 -17.44
C SER A 5 -13.89 12.57 -17.38
N ARG A 6 -14.00 11.28 -17.71
CA ARG A 6 -12.93 10.27 -17.93
C ARG A 6 -12.40 9.54 -16.69
N PHE A 7 -13.16 8.52 -16.26
CA PHE A 7 -12.60 7.27 -15.71
C PHE A 7 -11.76 6.56 -16.79
N PHE A 8 -10.67 7.21 -17.18
CA PHE A 8 -9.59 6.61 -17.93
C PHE A 8 -8.35 7.06 -17.17
N PHE A 9 -8.03 6.38 -16.07
CA PHE A 9 -6.66 6.42 -15.56
C PHE A 9 -5.83 5.91 -16.74
N PRO A 10 -5.02 6.76 -17.40
CA PRO A 10 -4.14 6.28 -18.45
C PRO A 10 -3.30 5.18 -17.82
N ILE A 11 -2.99 4.15 -18.60
CA ILE A 11 -2.20 2.99 -18.19
C ILE A 11 -0.91 3.49 -17.51
N GLY A 12 -0.99 3.59 -16.19
CA GLY A 12 0.04 4.10 -15.31
C GLY A 12 0.43 2.98 -14.37
N ILE A 13 1.65 3.04 -13.87
CA ILE A 13 2.14 2.04 -12.94
C ILE A 13 1.33 2.19 -11.64
N LEU A 14 0.47 1.20 -11.38
CA LEU A 14 -0.40 1.20 -10.21
C LEU A 14 0.41 0.77 -8.98
N GLY A 15 0.53 1.68 -8.03
CA GLY A 15 1.23 1.48 -6.76
C GLY A 15 0.63 2.37 -5.69
N ALA A 16 1.10 2.21 -4.46
CA ALA A 16 0.73 3.14 -3.39
C ALA A 16 1.45 4.48 -3.58
N CYS A 17 0.92 5.53 -2.97
CA CYS A 17 1.46 6.88 -3.05
C CYS A 17 1.54 7.55 -1.67
N THR A 18 2.01 8.80 -1.66
CA THR A 18 2.05 9.61 -0.44
C THR A 18 0.66 9.73 0.16
N GLY A 19 0.52 9.36 1.43
CA GLY A 19 -0.76 9.31 2.14
C GLY A 19 -1.32 7.90 2.35
N ASP A 20 -0.86 6.91 1.59
CA ASP A 20 -1.28 5.51 1.76
C ASP A 20 -0.49 4.76 2.85
N SER A 21 0.53 5.40 3.45
CA SER A 21 1.36 4.84 4.51
C SER A 21 0.51 4.30 5.68
N GLY A 22 0.79 3.07 6.11
CA GLY A 22 0.01 2.36 7.12
C GLY A 22 -1.20 1.59 6.57
N GLY A 23 -1.57 1.80 5.29
CA GLY A 23 -2.67 1.08 4.64
C GLY A 23 -2.42 -0.43 4.47
N PRO A 24 -3.48 -1.25 4.38
CA PRO A 24 -3.36 -2.70 4.29
C PRO A 24 -3.09 -3.17 2.84
N LEU A 25 -2.15 -4.11 2.68
CA LEU A 25 -2.05 -4.96 1.49
C LEU A 25 -2.80 -6.26 1.74
N VAL A 26 -3.92 -6.46 1.04
CA VAL A 26 -4.81 -7.61 1.23
C VAL A 26 -4.79 -8.51 0.01
N ILE A 27 -4.60 -9.81 0.24
CA ILE A 27 -4.78 -10.85 -0.79
C ILE A 27 -5.95 -11.72 -0.35
N GLY A 28 -7.03 -11.71 -1.13
CA GLY A 28 -8.30 -12.33 -0.73
C GLY A 28 -8.87 -11.68 0.52
N LYS A 29 -8.87 -12.42 1.65
CA LYS A 29 -9.33 -11.92 2.97
C LYS A 29 -8.20 -11.76 3.98
N VAL A 30 -6.94 -11.91 3.56
CA VAL A 30 -5.78 -11.92 4.44
C VAL A 30 -4.95 -10.67 4.21
N GLN A 31 -4.71 -9.90 5.27
CA GLN A 31 -3.73 -8.80 5.23
C GLN A 31 -2.31 -9.36 5.30
N VAL A 32 -1.57 -9.25 4.21
CA VAL A 32 -0.21 -9.78 4.07
C VAL A 32 0.87 -8.73 4.27
N GLY A 33 0.51 -7.44 4.16
CA GLY A 33 1.44 -6.33 4.29
C GLY A 33 0.80 -5.07 4.88
N VAL A 34 1.66 -4.18 5.36
CA VAL A 34 1.33 -2.80 5.75
C VAL A 34 2.19 -1.87 4.89
N MET A 35 1.57 -0.91 4.21
CA MET A 35 2.25 0.05 3.34
C MET A 35 3.30 0.84 4.14
N SER A 36 4.57 0.79 3.71
CA SER A 36 5.69 1.37 4.44
C SER A 36 6.34 2.53 3.68
N PHE A 37 6.80 2.32 2.45
CA PHE A 37 7.52 3.34 1.70
C PHE A 37 7.28 3.26 0.20
N ILE A 38 7.45 4.40 -0.45
CA ILE A 38 7.55 4.55 -1.91
C ILE A 38 8.94 5.05 -2.27
N SER A 39 9.29 4.97 -3.56
CA SER A 39 10.51 5.58 -4.08
C SER A 39 10.45 7.11 -3.98
N SER A 40 11.58 7.74 -3.68
CA SER A 40 11.74 9.20 -3.74
C SER A 40 11.59 9.76 -5.16
N HIS A 41 11.61 8.90 -6.18
CA HIS A 41 11.40 9.28 -7.58
C HIS A 41 9.91 9.51 -7.93
N GLY A 42 9.00 9.35 -6.96
CA GLY A 42 7.56 9.57 -7.12
C GLY A 42 6.77 8.28 -7.33
N CYS A 43 5.45 8.37 -7.21
CA CYS A 43 4.54 7.21 -7.21
C CYS A 43 4.40 6.53 -8.58
N GLU A 44 4.50 7.31 -9.66
CA GLU A 44 4.35 6.84 -11.04
C GLU A 44 5.69 6.49 -11.70
N SER A 45 6.77 6.42 -10.92
CA SER A 45 8.14 6.22 -11.41
C SER A 45 8.46 4.78 -11.81
N GLY A 46 7.56 3.83 -11.57
CA GLY A 46 7.76 2.41 -11.85
C GLY A 46 8.63 1.65 -10.86
N TYR A 47 9.12 2.32 -9.83
CA TYR A 47 9.79 1.65 -8.73
C TYR A 47 8.80 0.89 -7.85
N PRO A 48 9.22 -0.24 -7.26
CA PRO A 48 8.34 -1.03 -6.40
C PRO A 48 7.94 -0.25 -5.15
N THR A 49 6.73 -0.54 -4.68
CA THR A 49 6.25 -0.10 -3.37
C THR A 49 6.71 -1.08 -2.28
N GLY A 50 7.19 -0.54 -1.16
CA GLY A 50 7.64 -1.33 -0.01
C GLY A 50 6.55 -1.56 1.03
N TYR A 51 6.37 -2.81 1.44
CA TYR A 51 5.43 -3.21 2.49
C TYR A 51 6.15 -3.93 3.63
N SER A 52 5.76 -3.62 4.86
CA SER A 52 6.12 -4.42 6.03
C SER A 52 5.34 -5.73 6.00
N ARG A 53 6.05 -6.87 5.90
CA ARG A 53 5.44 -8.20 5.84
C ARG A 53 4.78 -8.55 7.18
N VAL A 54 3.46 -8.69 7.21
CA VAL A 54 2.70 -8.96 8.45
C VAL A 54 3.16 -10.26 9.12
N SER A 55 3.47 -11.30 8.34
CA SER A 55 3.89 -12.59 8.91
C SER A 55 5.22 -12.51 9.68
N TYR A 56 6.11 -11.59 9.32
CA TYR A 56 7.37 -11.39 10.05
C TYR A 56 7.13 -10.77 11.43
N TYR A 57 6.13 -9.90 11.55
CA TYR A 57 5.80 -9.20 12.80
C TYR A 57 4.73 -9.91 13.64
N ARG A 58 4.28 -11.11 13.26
CA ARG A 58 3.17 -11.81 13.93
C ARG A 58 3.38 -11.95 15.44
N ASP A 59 4.56 -12.34 15.88
CA ASP A 59 4.87 -12.53 17.30
C ASP A 59 4.96 -11.20 18.07
N TRP A 60 5.32 -10.10 17.40
CA TRP A 60 5.26 -8.76 17.98
C TRP A 60 3.80 -8.30 18.09
N ILE A 61 2.98 -8.54 17.06
CA ILE A 61 1.56 -8.19 17.07
C ILE A 61 0.85 -8.92 18.21
N ASN A 62 1.01 -10.24 18.33
CA ASN A 62 0.34 -11.02 19.38
C ASN A 62 0.67 -10.50 20.79
N ARG A 63 1.95 -10.24 21.06
CA ARG A 63 2.41 -9.71 22.36
C ARG A 63 1.86 -8.32 22.70
N ASN A 64 1.64 -7.45 21.72
CA ASN A 64 1.22 -6.06 21.96
C ASN A 64 -0.28 -5.83 21.78
N ALA A 65 -0.96 -6.66 20.99
CA ALA A 65 -2.40 -6.59 20.78
C ALA A 65 -3.21 -7.40 21.79
N GLY A 66 -2.53 -8.21 22.63
CA GLY A 66 -3.18 -9.07 23.61
C GLY A 66 -3.88 -10.29 22.98
N LEU A 67 -3.29 -10.81 21.89
CA LEU A 67 -3.74 -12.01 21.18
C LEU A 67 -2.90 -13.24 21.51
#